data_AF-A0A087T6E2-F1
#
_entry.id   AF-A0A087T6E2-F1
#
_cell.length_a   1.000
_cell.length_b   1.000
_cell.length_c   1.000
_cell.angle_alpha   90.00
_cell.angle_beta   90.00
_cell.angle_gamma   90.00
#
_symmetry.space_group_name_H-M   'P 1'
#
loop_
_entity.id
_entity.type
_entity.pdbx_description
1 polymer ?
#
loop_
_entity_poly.entity_id
_entity_poly.type
_entity_poly.pdbx_seq_one_letter_code
_entity_poly.pdbx_strand_id
1 'polypeptide(L)'
;MDSVRQGALLSVAECQWQFRTRRWNCSTVNGTRIFGKVLSEGTREAAFVHAISAAGVAHTVTRACSSGALGRCGCDRTVRGYSPEGFQWSGCSDNVAYGTAFSKSFVDARDLRAARGRSSARALMNLHNNEAG
;
A
#
# COMPACT_ATOMS: atom_id res chain seq x y z
N MET A 1 -6.53 0.31 -13.48
CA MET A 1 -5.27 1.00 -13.16
C MET A 1 -4.24 -0.06 -12.84
N ASP A 2 -3.26 -0.26 -13.70
CA ASP A 2 -2.42 -1.48 -13.67
C ASP A 2 -1.44 -1.50 -12.50
N SER A 3 -0.92 -0.34 -12.08
CA SER A 3 -0.05 -0.20 -10.90
C SER A 3 -0.72 -0.71 -9.61
N VAL A 4 -2.01 -0.42 -9.43
CA VAL A 4 -2.79 -0.88 -8.26
C VAL A 4 -3.00 -2.39 -8.29
N ARG A 5 -3.34 -2.95 -9.46
CA ARG A 5 -3.45 -4.40 -9.64
C ARG A 5 -2.11 -5.10 -9.34
N GLN A 6 -1.01 -4.53 -9.83
CA GLN A 6 0.33 -5.05 -9.57
C GLN A 6 0.66 -4.97 -8.08
N GLY A 7 0.28 -3.90 -7.39
CA GLY A 7 0.46 -3.73 -5.94
C GLY A 7 -0.26 -4.81 -5.14
N ALA A 8 -1.49 -5.15 -5.52
CA ALA A 8 -2.25 -6.23 -4.91
C ALA A 8 -1.65 -7.62 -5.15
N LEU A 9 -1.12 -7.89 -6.35
CA LEU A 9 -0.46 -9.16 -6.64
C LEU A 9 0.86 -9.28 -5.87
N LEU A 10 1.63 -8.19 -5.81
CA LEU A 10 2.88 -8.12 -5.07
C LEU A 10 2.65 -8.33 -3.57
N SER A 11 1.62 -7.70 -2.99
CA SER A 11 1.32 -7.85 -1.56
C SER A 11 0.90 -9.27 -1.19
N VAL A 12 0.15 -9.96 -2.04
CA VAL A 12 -0.20 -11.38 -1.84
C VAL A 12 1.03 -12.26 -1.94
N ALA A 13 1.88 -12.05 -2.95
CA ALA A 13 3.10 -12.81 -3.10
C ALA A 13 4.02 -12.65 -1.89
N GLU A 14 4.19 -11.43 -1.39
CA GLU A 14 5.00 -11.14 -0.20
C GLU A 14 4.36 -11.75 1.06
N CYS A 15 3.04 -11.67 1.21
CA CYS A 15 2.33 -12.29 2.32
C CYS A 15 2.52 -13.82 2.34
N GLN A 16 2.39 -14.48 1.19
CA GLN A 16 2.64 -15.92 1.06
C GLN A 16 4.10 -16.25 1.34
N TRP A 17 5.03 -15.40 0.89
CA TRP A 17 6.46 -15.57 1.15
C TRP A 17 6.78 -15.51 2.65
N GLN A 18 6.27 -14.50 3.36
CA GLN A 18 6.48 -14.31 4.81
C GLN A 18 5.88 -15.45 5.64
N PHE A 19 4.73 -15.97 5.22
CA PHE A 19 3.99 -17.00 5.95
C PHE A 19 4.19 -18.42 5.42
N ARG A 20 5.14 -18.66 4.50
CA ARG A 20 5.35 -19.96 3.82
C ARG A 20 5.58 -21.17 4.74
N THR A 21 6.09 -20.95 5.95
CA THR A 21 6.36 -22.01 6.95
C THR A 21 5.36 -22.00 8.11
N ARG A 22 4.29 -21.20 8.02
CA ARG A 22 3.24 -21.10 9.05
C ARG A 22 2.02 -21.94 8.69
N ARG A 23 1.20 -22.28 9.69
CA ARG A 23 -0.06 -23.04 9.48
C ARG A 23 -1.02 -22.29 8.56
N TRP A 24 -1.16 -20.98 8.78
CA TRP A 24 -1.78 -20.09 7.83
C TRP A 24 -0.69 -19.49 6.94
N ASN A 25 -0.73 -19.79 5.64
CA ASN A 25 0.31 -19.44 4.66
C ASN A 25 -0.13 -18.36 3.66
N CYS A 26 -1.18 -17.59 3.98
CA CYS A 26 -1.75 -16.53 3.13
C CYS A 26 -2.32 -16.99 1.76
N SER A 27 -2.48 -18.30 1.52
CA SER A 27 -3.07 -18.82 0.28
C SER A 27 -4.56 -18.50 0.11
N THR A 28 -5.28 -18.21 1.19
CA THR A 28 -6.69 -17.82 1.17
C THR A 28 -6.93 -16.40 0.65
N VAL A 29 -5.87 -15.58 0.55
CA VAL A 29 -5.96 -14.19 0.10
C VAL A 29 -5.81 -14.16 -1.42
N ASN A 30 -6.89 -13.81 -2.12
CA ASN A 30 -6.86 -13.63 -3.57
C ASN A 30 -6.60 -12.16 -3.92
N GLY A 31 -5.57 -11.90 -4.74
CA GLY A 31 -5.16 -10.55 -5.16
C GLY A 31 -6.26 -9.73 -5.85
N THR A 32 -7.31 -10.36 -6.39
CA THR A 32 -8.45 -9.64 -6.98
C THR A 32 -9.50 -9.19 -5.97
N ARG A 33 -9.51 -9.72 -4.73
CA ARG A 33 -10.50 -9.41 -3.68
C ARG A 33 -9.91 -8.71 -2.45
N ILE A 34 -8.65 -8.28 -2.52
CA ILE A 34 -7.88 -7.77 -1.38
C ILE A 34 -8.28 -6.36 -0.92
N PHE A 35 -9.06 -5.62 -1.71
CA PHE A 35 -9.61 -4.30 -1.29
C PHE A 35 -11.10 -4.40 -0.90
N GLY A 36 -11.56 -5.62 -0.59
CA GLY A 36 -12.93 -5.98 -0.22
C GLY A 36 -13.06 -6.44 1.24
N LYS A 37 -14.03 -7.31 1.55
CA LYS A 37 -14.02 -8.08 2.81
C LYS A 37 -12.99 -9.20 2.67
N VAL A 38 -11.72 -8.89 2.91
CA VAL A 38 -10.61 -9.84 2.70
C VAL A 38 -10.65 -10.97 3.73
N LEU A 39 -10.90 -10.61 4.99
CA LEU A 39 -11.06 -11.52 6.11
C LEU A 39 -12.25 -11.01 6.95
N SER A 40 -13.19 -11.90 7.25
CA SER A 40 -14.41 -11.55 8.01
C SER A 40 -14.13 -11.26 9.48
N GLU A 41 -13.02 -11.76 9.99
CA GLU A 41 -12.61 -11.69 11.38
C GLU A 41 -11.45 -10.71 11.57
N GLY A 42 -11.40 -10.06 12.74
CA GLY A 42 -10.34 -9.13 13.11
C GLY A 42 -9.15 -9.86 13.71
N THR A 43 -8.48 -10.70 12.93
CA THR A 43 -7.32 -11.49 13.39
C THR A 43 -5.99 -10.76 13.18
N ARG A 44 -4.92 -11.29 13.77
CA ARG A 44 -3.56 -10.75 13.56
C ARG A 44 -3.09 -10.90 12.11
N GLU A 45 -3.46 -12.00 11.47
CA GLU A 45 -3.21 -12.26 10.06
C GLU A 45 -3.94 -11.25 9.18
N ALA A 46 -5.19 -10.89 9.54
CA ALA A 46 -5.93 -9.84 8.83
C ALA A 46 -5.25 -8.48 8.94
N ALA A 47 -4.75 -8.12 10.12
CA ALA A 47 -3.99 -6.88 10.30
C ALA A 47 -2.77 -6.82 9.38
N PHE A 48 -2.01 -7.92 9.30
CA PHE A 48 -0.87 -8.01 8.39
C PHE A 48 -1.27 -7.88 6.92
N VAL A 49 -2.35 -8.53 6.49
CA VAL A 49 -2.84 -8.46 5.10
C VAL A 49 -3.26 -7.04 4.73
N HIS A 50 -3.92 -6.31 5.64
CA HIS A 50 -4.27 -4.90 5.45
C HIS A 50 -3.01 -4.03 5.25
N ALA A 51 -2.04 -4.15 6.16
CA ALA A 51 -0.79 -3.40 6.10
C ALA A 51 0.00 -3.69 4.81
N ILE A 52 0.29 -4.95 4.50
CA ILE A 52 1.10 -5.30 3.32
C ILE A 52 0.40 -4.94 2.00
N SER A 53 -0.93 -4.90 1.98
CA SER A 53 -1.70 -4.48 0.80
C SER A 53 -1.67 -2.97 0.59
N ALA A 54 -1.80 -2.18 1.67
CA ALA A 54 -1.63 -0.74 1.62
C ALA A 54 -0.20 -0.35 1.20
N ALA A 55 0.80 -1.01 1.78
CA ALA A 55 2.20 -0.87 1.41
C ALA A 55 2.45 -1.24 -0.06
N GLY A 56 1.86 -2.36 -0.52
CA GLY A 56 1.99 -2.84 -1.89
C GLY A 56 1.48 -1.83 -2.92
N VAL A 57 0.32 -1.21 -2.67
CA VAL A 57 -0.22 -0.14 -3.53
C VAL A 57 0.64 1.10 -3.49
N ALA A 58 1.06 1.55 -2.29
CA ALA A 58 1.92 2.72 -2.15
C ALA A 58 3.24 2.53 -2.91
N HIS A 59 3.85 1.35 -2.77
CA HIS A 59 5.10 0.99 -3.42
C HIS A 59 4.97 0.97 -4.94
N THR A 60 4.02 0.22 -5.50
CA THR A 60 3.92 0.07 -6.96
C THR A 60 3.47 1.35 -7.64
N VAL A 61 2.61 2.16 -7.01
CA VAL A 61 2.23 3.47 -7.54
C VAL A 61 3.42 4.43 -7.53
N THR A 62 4.19 4.48 -6.44
CA THR A 62 5.42 5.29 -6.37
C THR A 62 6.39 4.93 -7.49
N ARG A 63 6.64 3.64 -7.69
CA ARG A 63 7.55 3.14 -8.74
C ARG A 63 7.03 3.40 -10.15
N ALA A 64 5.71 3.31 -10.34
CA ALA A 64 5.09 3.64 -11.62
C ALA A 64 5.16 5.15 -11.92
N CYS A 65 5.16 6.01 -10.89
CA CYS A 65 5.38 7.45 -11.04
C CYS A 65 6.82 7.77 -11.43
N SER A 66 7.82 7.23 -10.73
CA SER A 66 9.23 7.51 -11.00
C SER A 66 9.75 6.91 -12.31
N SER A 67 9.19 5.77 -12.73
CA SER A 67 9.47 5.19 -14.06
C SER A 67 8.80 5.91 -15.22
N GLY A 68 7.91 6.87 -14.96
CA GLY A 68 7.15 7.58 -15.99
C GLY A 68 5.99 6.77 -16.60
N ALA A 69 5.65 5.61 -16.03
CA ALA A 69 4.52 4.80 -16.48
C ALA A 69 3.15 5.45 -16.21
N LEU A 70 3.09 6.39 -15.25
CA LEU A 70 1.89 7.17 -14.92
C LEU A 70 2.09 8.64 -15.30
N GLY A 71 1.25 9.19 -16.18
CA GLY A 71 1.38 10.58 -16.65
C GLY A 71 0.92 11.67 -15.67
N ARG A 72 0.27 11.33 -14.56
CA ARG A 72 -0.26 12.31 -13.57
C ARG A 72 0.62 12.50 -12.33
N CYS A 73 1.76 11.86 -12.29
CA CYS A 73 2.74 11.96 -11.21
C CYS A 73 4.16 11.82 -11.78
N GLY A 74 5.18 11.90 -10.93
CA GLY A 74 6.57 11.80 -11.35
C GLY A 74 7.53 11.69 -10.16
N CYS A 75 8.79 12.00 -10.40
CA CYS A 75 9.84 12.02 -9.37
C CYS A 75 9.53 13.02 -8.25
N ASP A 76 10.09 12.76 -7.07
CA ASP A 76 10.21 13.76 -6.02
C ASP A 76 11.18 14.87 -6.47
N ARG A 77 10.82 16.09 -6.13
CA ARG A 77 11.49 17.33 -6.54
C ARG A 77 11.84 18.22 -5.35
N THR A 78 11.59 17.76 -4.13
CA THR A 78 11.82 18.50 -2.89
C THR A 78 13.30 18.70 -2.57
N VAL A 79 14.14 17.70 -2.84
CA VAL A 79 15.59 17.75 -2.61
C VAL A 79 16.34 17.69 -3.94
N ARG A 80 17.23 18.67 -4.17
CA ARG A 80 17.98 18.85 -5.43
C ARG A 80 19.31 19.55 -5.17
N GLY A 81 20.24 19.43 -6.12
CA GLY A 81 21.50 20.17 -6.08
C GLY A 81 22.56 19.52 -5.19
N TYR A 82 23.55 20.29 -4.75
CA TYR A 82 24.62 19.80 -3.90
C TYR A 82 24.17 19.75 -2.43
N SER A 83 24.49 18.64 -1.78
CA SER A 83 24.34 18.49 -0.34
C SER A 83 25.47 19.23 0.40
N PRO A 84 25.30 19.56 1.69
CA PRO A 84 26.37 20.09 2.53
C PRO A 84 27.59 19.17 2.63
N GLU A 85 27.40 17.86 2.45
CA GLU A 85 28.44 16.83 2.51
C GLU A 85 29.19 16.66 1.17
N GLY A 86 28.86 17.45 0.16
CA GLY A 86 29.61 17.52 -1.11
C GLY A 86 29.15 16.54 -2.20
N PHE A 87 28.06 15.79 -2.00
CA PHE A 87 27.47 14.97 -3.07
C PHE A 87 26.35 15.73 -3.80
N GLN A 88 26.06 15.35 -5.04
CA GLN A 88 25.00 15.97 -5.84
C GLN A 88 23.77 15.07 -5.93
N TRP A 89 22.61 15.59 -5.53
CA TRP A 89 21.31 14.98 -5.81
C TRP A 89 21.02 15.03 -7.31
N SER A 90 20.78 13.86 -7.90
CA SER A 90 20.49 13.71 -9.32
C SER A 90 19.58 12.51 -9.57
N GLY A 91 19.11 12.36 -10.81
CA GLY A 91 18.21 11.27 -11.20
C GLY A 91 16.75 11.53 -10.83
N CYS A 92 16.01 10.45 -10.63
CA CYS A 92 14.59 10.46 -10.30
C CYS A 92 14.37 9.84 -8.92
N SER A 93 14.26 10.68 -7.90
CA SER A 93 13.88 10.24 -6.56
C SER A 93 12.42 9.77 -6.55
N ASP A 94 12.14 8.67 -5.87
CA ASP A 94 10.79 8.12 -5.72
C ASP A 94 9.91 9.10 -4.90
N ASN A 95 8.76 9.51 -5.44
CA ASN A 95 7.80 10.34 -4.72
C ASN A 95 6.90 9.49 -3.81
N VAL A 96 7.47 9.05 -2.69
CA VAL A 96 6.78 8.18 -1.72
C VAL A 96 5.55 8.87 -1.14
N ALA A 97 5.60 10.18 -0.89
CA ALA A 97 4.46 10.95 -0.39
C ALA A 97 3.24 10.89 -1.31
N TYR A 98 3.46 10.90 -2.63
CA TYR A 98 2.38 10.71 -3.60
C TYR A 98 1.80 9.29 -3.52
N GLY A 99 2.66 8.27 -3.49
CA GLY A 99 2.23 6.87 -3.43
C GLY A 99 1.45 6.54 -2.15
N THR A 100 1.89 7.03 -1.00
CA THR A 100 1.18 6.83 0.28
C THR A 100 -0.16 7.56 0.30
N ALA A 101 -0.21 8.82 -0.17
CA ALA A 101 -1.47 9.56 -0.29
C ALA A 101 -2.47 8.90 -1.25
N PHE A 102 -1.97 8.37 -2.37
CA PHE A 102 -2.78 7.59 -3.31
C PHE A 102 -3.30 6.30 -2.65
N SER A 103 -2.42 5.54 -1.99
CA SER A 103 -2.78 4.28 -1.33
C SER A 103 -3.87 4.51 -0.29
N LYS A 104 -3.70 5.50 0.58
CA LYS A 104 -4.70 5.94 1.57
C LYS A 104 -6.04 6.23 0.91
N SER A 105 -6.05 7.04 -0.15
CA SER A 105 -7.29 7.42 -0.85
C SER A 105 -8.01 6.23 -1.49
N PHE A 106 -7.25 5.24 -1.96
CA PHE A 106 -7.79 4.07 -2.66
C PHE A 106 -8.20 2.94 -1.71
N VAL A 107 -7.29 2.51 -0.84
CA VAL A 107 -7.46 1.36 0.06
C VAL A 107 -8.47 1.68 1.16
N ASP A 108 -8.45 2.90 1.72
CA ASP A 108 -9.33 3.28 2.83
C ASP A 108 -10.75 3.64 2.39
N ALA A 109 -11.02 3.77 1.09
CA ALA A 109 -12.27 4.33 0.56
C ALA A 109 -13.53 3.64 1.12
N ARG A 110 -13.48 2.32 1.36
CA ARG A 110 -14.60 1.55 1.92
C ARG A 110 -14.68 1.71 3.44
N ASP A 111 -13.57 1.61 4.15
CA ASP A 111 -13.52 1.70 5.61
C ASP A 111 -13.86 3.13 6.10
N LEU A 112 -13.48 4.18 5.36
CA LEU A 112 -13.89 5.57 5.61
C LEU A 112 -15.41 5.76 5.51
N ARG A 113 -16.05 5.13 4.52
CA ARG A 113 -17.53 5.17 4.40
C ARG A 113 -18.19 4.44 5.56
N ALA A 114 -17.66 3.28 5.94
CA ALA A 114 -18.17 2.50 7.06
C ALA A 114 -18.04 3.28 8.39
N ALA A 115 -16.89 3.88 8.66
CA ALA A 115 -16.61 4.64 9.88
C ALA A 115 -17.53 5.87 10.05
N ARG A 116 -17.92 6.52 8.94
CA ARG A 116 -18.83 7.70 8.98
C ARG A 116 -20.30 7.35 9.25
N GLY A 117 -20.78 6.19 8.81
CA GLY A 117 -22.20 5.81 8.93
C GLY A 117 -22.55 5.13 10.26
N ARG A 118 -21.63 4.32 10.79
CA ARG A 118 -21.74 3.65 12.10
C ARG A 118 -20.31 3.43 12.58
N SER A 119 -19.95 3.93 13.77
CA SER A 119 -18.60 3.70 14.33
C SER A 119 -18.33 2.19 14.42
N SER A 120 -17.63 1.65 13.43
CA SER A 120 -17.24 0.25 13.38
C SER A 120 -15.82 0.16 13.86
N ALA A 121 -15.62 -0.40 15.06
CA ALA A 121 -14.29 -0.67 15.60
C ALA A 121 -13.40 -1.42 14.60
N ARG A 122 -14.00 -2.29 13.77
CA ARG A 122 -13.30 -2.98 12.69
C ARG A 122 -12.83 -2.03 11.58
N ALA A 123 -13.65 -1.09 11.15
CA ALA A 123 -13.24 -0.10 10.15
C ALA A 123 -12.07 0.76 10.67
N LEU A 124 -12.13 1.18 11.94
CA LEU A 124 -11.04 1.93 12.56
C LEU A 124 -9.75 1.10 12.67
N MET A 125 -9.85 -0.17 13.05
CA MET A 125 -8.72 -1.10 13.07
C MET A 125 -8.12 -1.28 11.67
N ASN A 126 -8.95 -1.44 10.64
CA ASN A 126 -8.48 -1.57 9.25
C ASN A 126 -7.76 -0.31 8.78
N LEU A 127 -8.31 0.88 9.04
CA LEU A 127 -7.65 2.17 8.73
C LEU A 127 -6.29 2.29 9.43
N HIS A 128 -6.21 1.88 10.69
CA HIS A 128 -4.95 1.85 11.44
C HIS A 128 -3.93 0.88 10.80
N ASN A 129 -4.35 -0.33 10.47
CA ASN A 129 -3.47 -1.33 9.86
C ASN A 129 -3.01 -0.90 8.46
N ASN A 130 -3.90 -0.27 7.68
CA ASN A 130 -3.54 0.27 6.36
C ASN A 130 -2.48 1.38 6.48
N GLU A 131 -2.62 2.31 7.43
CA GLU A 131 -1.63 3.38 7.66
C GLU A 131 -0.29 2.86 8.22
N ALA A 132 -0.31 1.73 8.92
CA ALA A 132 0.90 1.10 9.45
C ALA A 132 1.79 0.47 8.37
N GLY A 133 1.23 0.20 7.18
CA GLY A 133 1.96 -0.38 6.04
C GLY A 133 2.32 0.67 4.99
#